data_AF-A0A0P9SNR9-F1
#
_entry.id   AF-A0A0P9SNR9-F1
#
_cell.length_a   1.000
_cell.length_b   1.000
_cell.length_c   1.000
_cell.angle_alpha   90.00
_cell.angle_beta   90.00
_cell.angle_gamma   90.00
#
_symmetry.space_group_name_H-M   'P 1'
#
loop_
_entity.id
_entity.type
_entity.pdbx_description
1 polymer ?
#
loop_
_entity_poly.entity_id
_entity_poly.type
_entity_poly.pdbx_seq_one_letter_code
_entity_poly.pdbx_strand_id
1 'polypeptide(L)'
;MLLVNQSDLPLEPHLWLAAWLVSSADCPVEVFDWPLPVGELALAAEYLKPRGILLYSSKALNVAQLPRLLANITCPVVLSGPTVQIHNAELLVQASEIAGLTLAHDALSAQIELGKLGLI
;
A
#
# COMPACT_ATOMS: atom_id res chain seq x y z
N MET A 1 2.80 -10.27 -3.81
CA MET A 1 2.38 -8.91 -3.38
C MET A 1 1.71 -9.02 -2.02
N LEU A 2 1.91 -8.05 -1.14
CA LEU A 2 1.19 -7.94 0.12
C LEU A 2 0.28 -6.71 0.06
N LEU A 3 -1.02 -6.91 0.24
CA LEU A 3 -2.04 -5.87 0.20
C LEU A 3 -2.60 -5.67 1.61
N VAL A 4 -2.60 -4.44 2.12
CA VAL A 4 -3.00 -4.16 3.51
C VAL A 4 -4.02 -3.05 3.54
N ASN A 5 -5.18 -3.35 4.13
CA ASN A 5 -6.21 -2.38 4.43
C ASN A 5 -5.81 -1.52 5.63
N GLN A 6 -5.86 -0.20 5.50
CA GLN A 6 -5.64 0.77 6.58
C GLN A 6 -6.92 1.54 6.94
N SER A 7 -8.05 1.12 6.37
CA SER A 7 -9.39 1.65 6.67
C SER A 7 -10.02 1.04 7.91
N ASP A 8 -11.18 1.56 8.32
CA ASP A 8 -11.95 1.02 9.45
C ASP A 8 -12.91 -0.11 9.06
N LEU A 9 -13.25 -0.21 7.77
CA LEU A 9 -14.19 -1.22 7.28
C LEU A 9 -13.43 -2.45 6.78
N PRO A 10 -13.89 -3.68 7.10
CA PRO A 10 -13.44 -4.87 6.41
C PRO A 10 -13.84 -4.86 4.95
N LEU A 11 -13.16 -5.69 4.16
CA LEU A 11 -13.54 -6.02 2.79
C LEU A 11 -13.71 -4.76 1.92
N GLU A 12 -12.78 -3.81 2.05
CA GLU A 12 -12.77 -2.59 1.26
C GLU A 12 -12.80 -2.93 -0.24
N PRO A 13 -13.87 -2.56 -0.98
CA PRO A 13 -14.06 -3.03 -2.36
C PRO A 13 -12.91 -2.64 -3.30
N HIS A 14 -12.32 -1.47 -3.08
CA HIS A 14 -11.20 -0.99 -3.90
C HIS A 14 -9.89 -1.73 -3.62
N LEU A 15 -9.68 -2.20 -2.37
CA LEU A 15 -8.56 -3.07 -2.05
C LEU A 15 -8.72 -4.42 -2.74
N TRP A 16 -9.91 -5.01 -2.66
CA TRP A 16 -10.21 -6.29 -3.31
C TRP A 16 -10.16 -6.20 -4.84
N LEU A 17 -10.60 -5.08 -5.42
CA LEU A 17 -10.43 -4.81 -6.84
C LEU A 17 -8.94 -4.75 -7.22
N ALA A 18 -8.12 -4.07 -6.43
CA ALA A 18 -6.68 -4.05 -6.65
C ALA A 18 -6.04 -5.45 -6.51
N ALA A 19 -6.49 -6.25 -5.53
CA ALA A 19 -6.05 -7.63 -5.34
C ALA A 19 -6.37 -8.48 -6.58
N TRP A 20 -7.59 -8.37 -7.10
CA TRP A 20 -8.00 -9.08 -8.31
C TRP A 20 -7.18 -8.64 -9.54
N LEU A 21 -6.99 -7.34 -9.73
CA LEU A 21 -6.17 -6.78 -10.82
C LEU A 21 -4.71 -7.27 -10.75
N VAL A 22 -4.11 -7.27 -9.57
CA VAL A 22 -2.74 -7.78 -9.37
C VAL A 22 -2.67 -9.28 -9.61
N SER A 23 -3.64 -10.04 -9.09
CA SER A 23 -3.70 -11.49 -9.30
C SER A 23 -3.90 -11.86 -10.77
N SER A 24 -4.56 -11.02 -11.56
CA SER A 24 -4.76 -11.24 -13.00
C SER A 24 -3.48 -11.11 -13.82
N ALA A 25 -2.41 -10.55 -13.24
CA ALA A 25 -1.07 -10.47 -13.83
C ALA A 25 -0.17 -11.66 -13.39
N ASP A 26 -0.76 -12.80 -13.03
CA ASP A 26 -0.06 -13.99 -12.50
C ASP A 26 0.83 -13.72 -11.27
N CYS A 27 0.55 -12.63 -10.53
CA CYS A 27 1.29 -12.26 -9.32
C CYS A 27 0.53 -12.74 -8.08
N PRO A 28 1.13 -13.57 -7.20
CA PRO A 28 0.47 -14.05 -6.00
C PRO A 28 0.19 -12.89 -5.04
N VAL A 29 -0.99 -12.88 -4.44
CA VAL A 29 -1.47 -11.80 -3.57
C VAL A 29 -1.84 -12.35 -2.20
N GLU A 30 -1.24 -11.78 -1.16
CA GLU A 30 -1.69 -11.92 0.22
C GLU A 30 -2.43 -10.65 0.61
N VAL A 31 -3.62 -10.77 1.22
CA VAL A 31 -4.46 -9.63 1.60
C VAL A 31 -4.71 -9.65 3.11
N PHE A 32 -4.36 -8.56 3.77
CA PHE A 32 -4.81 -8.26 5.13
C PHE A 32 -5.97 -7.26 5.06
N ASP A 33 -7.17 -7.74 5.37
CA ASP A 33 -8.41 -6.96 5.35
C ASP A 33 -8.56 -5.98 6.51
N TRP A 34 -7.65 -5.99 7.48
CA TRP A 34 -7.70 -5.13 8.65
C TRP A 34 -6.39 -4.35 8.80
N PRO A 35 -6.44 -3.12 9.35
CA PRO A 35 -5.24 -2.39 9.73
C PRO A 35 -4.39 -3.23 10.67
N LEU A 36 -3.13 -3.41 10.26
CA LEU A 36 -2.14 -4.06 11.10
C LEU A 36 -1.73 -3.12 12.25
N PRO A 37 -1.58 -3.64 13.47
CA PRO A 37 -0.94 -2.94 14.57
C PRO A 37 0.45 -2.41 14.21
N VAL A 38 0.90 -1.40 14.95
CA VAL A 38 2.20 -0.76 14.72
C VAL A 38 3.33 -1.78 14.83
N GLY A 39 4.18 -1.86 13.81
CA GLY A 39 5.32 -2.78 13.73
C GLY A 39 5.00 -4.15 13.12
N GLU A 40 3.73 -4.54 13.02
CA GLU A 40 3.36 -5.82 12.39
C GLU A 40 3.52 -5.79 10.88
N LEU A 41 3.41 -4.62 10.25
CA LEU A 41 3.65 -4.49 8.81
C LEU A 41 5.09 -4.90 8.43
N ALA A 42 6.08 -4.48 9.23
CA ALA A 42 7.48 -4.86 9.03
C ALA A 42 7.69 -6.36 9.28
N LEU A 43 7.07 -6.91 10.34
CA LEU A 43 7.11 -8.33 10.65
C LEU A 43 6.51 -9.19 9.52
N ALA A 44 5.35 -8.78 8.99
CA ALA A 44 4.71 -9.45 7.88
C ALA A 44 5.58 -9.38 6.61
N ALA A 45 6.20 -8.23 6.34
CA ALA A 45 7.13 -8.08 5.22
C ALA A 45 8.36 -8.99 5.37
N GLU A 46 8.91 -9.13 6.57
CA GLU A 46 10.04 -10.01 6.86
C GLU A 46 9.70 -11.50 6.67
N TYR A 47 8.52 -11.92 7.14
CA TYR A 47 8.07 -13.30 7.09
C TYR A 47 7.61 -13.72 5.68
N LEU A 48 6.77 -12.90 5.05
CA LEU A 48 6.16 -13.21 3.74
C LEU A 48 7.09 -12.88 2.57
N LYS A 49 8.10 -12.02 2.79
CA LYS A 49 9.04 -11.54 1.76
C LYS A 49 8.33 -11.12 0.47
N PRO A 50 7.34 -10.22 0.54
CA PRO A 50 6.59 -9.83 -0.64
C PRO A 50 7.50 -9.06 -1.62
N ARG A 51 7.22 -9.19 -2.93
CA ARG A 51 7.89 -8.38 -3.96
C ARG A 51 7.67 -6.88 -3.74
N GLY A 52 6.49 -6.51 -3.26
CA GLY A 52 6.12 -5.14 -2.88
C GLY A 52 4.83 -5.13 -2.06
N ILE A 53 4.53 -3.97 -1.47
CA ILE A 53 3.37 -3.76 -0.60
C ILE A 53 2.44 -2.72 -1.23
N LEU A 54 1.13 -2.98 -1.21
CA LEU A 54 0.10 -2.00 -1.53
C LEU A 54 -0.70 -1.69 -0.26
N LEU A 55 -0.57 -0.47 0.26
CA LEU A 55 -1.39 0.04 1.36
C LEU A 55 -2.62 0.72 0.78
N TYR A 56 -3.81 0.37 1.25
CA TYR A 56 -5.06 1.03 0.87
C TYR A 56 -5.69 1.74 2.05
N SER A 57 -6.17 2.98 1.85
CA SER A 57 -7.02 3.65 2.84
C SER A 57 -8.13 4.45 2.18
N SER A 58 -9.37 4.17 2.58
CA SER A 58 -10.58 4.92 2.22
C SER A 58 -10.77 6.18 3.09
N LYS A 59 -9.96 6.33 4.15
CA LYS A 59 -9.99 7.46 5.08
C LYS A 59 -8.67 8.24 5.11
N ALA A 60 -8.71 9.40 5.76
CA ALA A 60 -7.52 10.16 6.11
C ALA A 60 -6.54 9.31 6.95
N LEU A 61 -5.26 9.31 6.58
CA LEU A 61 -4.19 8.69 7.34
C LEU A 61 -3.42 9.75 8.13
N ASN A 62 -2.81 9.33 9.25
CA ASN A 62 -1.84 10.16 9.93
C ASN A 62 -0.52 10.17 9.15
N VAL A 63 -0.36 11.14 8.25
CA VAL A 63 0.81 11.27 7.36
C VAL A 63 2.11 11.36 8.15
N ALA A 64 2.11 12.00 9.32
CA ALA A 64 3.28 12.10 10.19
C ALA A 64 3.73 10.75 10.77
N GLN A 65 2.86 9.74 10.79
CA GLN A 65 3.20 8.38 11.22
C GLN A 65 3.67 7.49 10.07
N LEU A 66 3.55 7.93 8.81
CA LEU A 66 3.90 7.14 7.63
C LEU A 66 5.38 6.70 7.61
N PRO A 67 6.38 7.56 7.90
CA PRO A 67 7.77 7.12 8.02
C PRO A 67 7.98 6.01 9.05
N ARG A 68 7.23 6.06 10.15
CA ARG A 68 7.34 5.07 11.24
C ARG A 68 6.63 3.77 10.88
N LEU A 69 5.51 3.84 10.17
CA LEU A 69 4.80 2.67 9.66
C LEU A 69 5.64 1.92 8.62
N LEU A 70 6.34 2.66 7.76
CA LEU A 70 7.19 2.12 6.70
C LEU A 70 8.63 1.82 7.15
N ALA A 71 8.94 2.09 8.42
CA ALA A 71 10.26 1.81 8.96
C ALA A 71 10.57 0.31 8.87
N ASN A 72 11.78 -0.03 8.43
CA ASN A 72 12.27 -1.39 8.23
C ASN A 72 11.60 -2.19 7.10
N ILE A 73 10.79 -1.55 6.26
CA ILE A 73 10.30 -2.15 5.02
C ILE A 73 11.35 -1.94 3.93
N THR A 74 11.83 -3.03 3.32
CA THR A 74 12.90 -3.01 2.31
C THR A 74 12.38 -3.11 0.87
N CYS A 75 11.14 -3.56 0.69
CA CYS A 75 10.51 -3.65 -0.62
C CYS A 75 9.73 -2.37 -0.98
N PRO A 76 9.47 -2.09 -2.28
CA PRO A 76 8.68 -0.95 -2.67
C PRO A 76 7.26 -0.97 -2.10
N VAL A 77 6.73 0.21 -1.78
CA VAL A 77 5.41 0.43 -1.19
C VAL A 77 4.60 1.38 -2.06
N VAL A 78 3.40 0.97 -2.45
CA VAL A 78 2.42 1.84 -3.10
C VAL A 78 1.33 2.18 -2.10
N LEU A 79 1.06 3.47 -1.86
CA LEU A 79 -0.10 3.93 -1.09
C LEU A 79 -1.22 4.30 -2.05
N SER A 80 -2.40 3.70 -1.87
CA SER A 80 -3.56 3.90 -2.74
C SER A 80 -4.84 4.24 -1.96
N GLY A 81 -5.77 4.88 -2.67
CA GLY A 81 -7.11 5.19 -2.20
C GLY A 81 -7.33 6.68 -1.90
N PRO A 82 -8.55 7.03 -1.45
CA PRO A 82 -8.94 8.40 -1.12
C PRO A 82 -7.94 9.18 -0.25
N THR A 83 -7.19 8.51 0.64
CA THR A 83 -6.15 9.15 1.46
C THR A 83 -5.14 9.96 0.65
N VAL A 84 -4.84 9.53 -0.59
CA VAL A 84 -3.86 10.20 -1.47
C VAL A 84 -4.39 11.53 -2.00
N GLN A 85 -5.70 11.65 -2.16
CA GLN A 85 -6.34 12.91 -2.52
C GLN A 85 -6.52 13.82 -1.30
N ILE A 86 -6.91 13.25 -0.16
CA ILE A 86 -7.14 14.01 1.08
C ILE A 86 -5.86 14.73 1.54
N HIS A 87 -4.71 14.04 1.49
CA HIS A 87 -3.42 14.55 1.96
C HIS A 87 -2.41 14.79 0.84
N ASN A 88 -2.88 15.16 -0.36
CA ASN A 88 -2.05 15.16 -1.56
C ASN A 88 -0.70 15.89 -1.39
N ALA A 89 -0.72 17.12 -0.89
CA ALA A 89 0.50 17.92 -0.72
C ALA A 89 1.48 17.30 0.28
N GLU A 90 1.00 16.85 1.44
CA GLU A 90 1.84 16.24 2.48
C GLU A 90 2.41 14.88 2.04
N LEU A 91 1.59 14.06 1.36
CA LEU A 91 2.01 12.76 0.87
C LEU A 91 3.02 12.86 -0.27
N LEU A 92 2.93 13.89 -1.13
CA LEU A 92 3.93 14.12 -2.17
C LEU A 92 5.30 14.45 -1.56
N VAL A 93 5.34 15.25 -0.48
CA VAL A 93 6.58 15.50 0.27
C VAL A 93 7.09 14.20 0.88
N GLN A 94 6.24 13.45 1.58
CA GLN A 94 6.64 12.16 2.17
C GLN A 94 7.13 11.14 1.13
N ALA A 95 6.49 11.05 -0.03
CA ALA A 95 6.92 10.15 -1.11
C ALA A 95 8.28 10.54 -1.71
N SER A 96 8.68 11.82 -1.60
CA SER A 96 10.02 12.25 -2.00
C SER A 96 11.10 11.95 -0.95
N GLU A 97 10.71 11.86 0.33
CA GLU A 97 11.61 11.61 1.46
C GLU A 97 11.76 10.11 1.80
N ILE A 98 10.67 9.35 1.65
CA ILE A 98 10.62 7.91 1.93
C ILE A 98 10.98 7.16 0.66
N ALA A 99 12.21 6.64 0.62
CA ALA A 99 12.67 5.82 -0.49
C ALA A 99 11.74 4.61 -0.72
N GLY A 100 11.30 4.42 -1.97
CA GLY A 100 10.44 3.30 -2.37
C GLY A 100 8.95 3.50 -2.09
N LEU A 101 8.51 4.66 -1.59
CA LEU A 101 7.09 5.00 -1.50
C LEU A 101 6.59 5.64 -2.80
N THR A 102 5.53 5.09 -3.38
CA THR A 102 4.82 5.64 -4.54
C THR A 102 3.34 5.84 -4.22
N LEU A 103 2.70 6.83 -4.84
CA LEU A 103 1.29 7.15 -4.60
C LEU A 103 0.44 6.78 -5.81
N ALA A 104 -0.76 6.25 -5.55
CA ALA A 104 -1.76 5.95 -6.56
C ALA A 104 -3.15 6.42 -6.09
N HIS A 105 -3.98 6.94 -6.99
CA HIS A 105 -5.28 7.47 -6.58
C HIS A 105 -6.37 6.40 -6.45
N ASP A 106 -6.27 5.34 -7.23
CA ASP A 106 -7.26 4.27 -7.31
C ASP A 106 -6.60 2.91 -7.60
N ALA A 107 -7.44 1.86 -7.70
CA ALA A 107 -6.98 0.49 -7.93
C ALA A 107 -6.26 0.31 -9.28
N LEU A 108 -6.71 1.00 -10.33
CA LEU A 108 -6.10 0.92 -11.66
C LEU A 108 -4.74 1.62 -11.68
N SER A 109 -4.68 2.83 -11.13
CA SER A 109 -3.44 3.57 -10.94
C SER A 109 -2.44 2.78 -10.11
N ALA A 110 -2.90 2.10 -9.06
CA ALA A 110 -2.06 1.22 -8.27
C ALA A 110 -1.50 0.06 -9.10
N GLN A 111 -2.32 -0.61 -9.91
CA GLN A 111 -1.84 -1.65 -10.83
C GLN A 111 -0.78 -1.11 -11.80
N ILE A 112 -1.01 0.06 -12.38
CA ILE A 112 -0.06 0.70 -13.31
C ILE A 112 1.27 1.01 -12.62
N GLU A 113 1.25 1.60 -11.42
CA GLU A 113 2.47 1.90 -10.66
C GLU A 113 3.22 0.63 -10.26
N LEU A 114 2.50 -0.42 -9.84
CA LEU A 114 3.10 -1.72 -9.55
C LEU A 114 3.80 -2.32 -10.78
N GLY A 115 3.21 -2.18 -11.97
CA GLY A 115 3.83 -2.62 -13.23
C GLY A 115 5.06 -1.80 -13.61
N LYS A 116 5.02 -0.47 -13.44
CA LYS A 116 6.18 0.42 -13.67
C LYS A 116 7.36 0.07 -12.77
N LEU A 117 7.08 -0.37 -11.54
CA LEU A 117 8.07 -0.82 -10.56
C LEU A 117 8.56 -2.26 -10.82
N GLY A 118 8.01 -2.97 -11.83
CA GLY A 118 8.38 -4.36 -12.13
C GLY A 118 7.94 -5.37 -11.06
N LEU A 119 6.91 -5.03 -10.29
CA LEU A 119 6.41 -5.85 -9.17
C LEU A 119 5.34 -6.86 -9.60
N ILE A 120 4.66 -6.57 -10.71
CA ILE A 120 3.64 -7.38 -11.35
C ILE A 120 3.90 -7.41 -12.86
#